data_AF-A0A7C3GL81-F1
#
_entry.id   AF-A0A7C3GL81-F1
#
_cell.length_a   1.000
_cell.length_b   1.000
_cell.length_c   1.000
_cell.angle_alpha   90.00
_cell.angle_beta   90.00
_cell.angle_gamma   90.00
#
_symmetry.space_group_name_H-M   'P 1'
#
loop_
_entity.id
_entity.type
_entity.pdbx_description
1 polymer ?
#
loop_
_entity_poly.entity_id
_entity_poly.type
_entity_poly.pdbx_seq_one_letter_code
_entity_poly.pdbx_strand_id
1 'polypeptide(L)'
;MPTYQACQWFGVTPQAYYQARKRDLRKEAEAQLILALVREIRKRHPRMGAVGNAYDNAPAKRLNGILKTEYLLSSLFPSKSQAIETVAQAVHLYNFERPHLSLGYATPAHIFGSL
;
A
#
# COMPACT_ATOMS: atom_id res chain seq x y z
N MET A 1 -36.55 -21.03 -22.42
CA MET A 1 -35.46 -21.21 -23.42
C MET A 1 -35.10 -19.87 -24.09
N PRO A 2 -34.43 -18.91 -23.41
CA PRO A 2 -34.10 -17.60 -24.01
C PRO A 2 -32.63 -17.49 -24.48
N THR A 3 -31.73 -18.32 -23.96
CA THR A 3 -30.28 -18.15 -24.16
C THR A 3 -29.82 -18.49 -25.57
N TYR A 4 -30.48 -19.44 -26.26
CA TYR A 4 -30.08 -19.86 -27.61
C TYR A 4 -30.38 -18.79 -28.66
N GLN A 5 -31.59 -18.22 -28.65
CA GLN A 5 -31.97 -17.11 -29.54
C GLN A 5 -31.11 -15.86 -29.29
N ALA A 6 -30.87 -15.53 -28.02
CA ALA A 6 -29.98 -14.43 -27.65
C ALA A 6 -28.55 -14.66 -28.16
N CYS A 7 -27.97 -15.84 -27.93
CA CYS A 7 -26.62 -16.18 -28.44
C CYS A 7 -26.53 -16.03 -29.97
N GLN A 8 -27.60 -16.42 -30.69
CA GLN A 8 -27.67 -16.31 -32.15
C GLN A 8 -27.70 -14.85 -32.64
N TRP A 9 -28.48 -13.97 -31.98
CA TRP A 9 -28.51 -12.53 -32.28
C TRP A 9 -27.18 -11.82 -32.00
N PHE A 10 -26.44 -12.26 -30.99
CA PHE A 10 -25.15 -11.67 -30.62
C PHE A 10 -23.95 -12.33 -31.33
N GLY A 11 -24.18 -13.30 -32.23
CA GLY A 11 -23.11 -13.97 -32.98
C GLY A 11 -22.18 -14.82 -32.10
N VAL A 12 -22.66 -15.30 -30.95
CA VAL A 12 -21.86 -16.09 -29.99
C VAL A 12 -22.40 -17.50 -29.92
N THR A 13 -21.53 -18.50 -29.78
CA THR A 13 -22.02 -19.87 -29.57
C THR A 13 -22.52 -20.03 -28.13
N PRO A 14 -23.59 -20.81 -27.90
CA PRO A 14 -24.07 -21.11 -26.54
C PRO A 14 -22.98 -21.69 -25.65
N GLN A 15 -22.10 -22.54 -26.21
CA GLN A 15 -20.96 -23.11 -25.51
C GLN A 15 -19.97 -22.02 -25.06
N ALA A 16 -19.64 -21.05 -25.92
CA ALA A 16 -18.78 -19.94 -25.56
C ALA A 16 -19.41 -19.04 -24.48
N TYR A 17 -20.73 -18.81 -24.52
CA TYR A 17 -21.46 -18.08 -23.47
C TYR A 17 -21.36 -18.76 -22.10
N TYR A 18 -21.64 -20.07 -22.03
CA TYR A 18 -21.55 -20.80 -20.76
C TYR A 18 -20.10 -20.92 -20.26
N GLN A 19 -19.12 -21.08 -21.15
CA GLN A 19 -17.70 -21.07 -20.79
C GLN A 19 -17.25 -19.70 -20.28
N ALA A 20 -17.68 -18.59 -20.90
CA ALA A 20 -17.42 -17.24 -20.41
C ALA A 20 -18.01 -17.04 -19.02
N ARG A 21 -19.30 -17.35 -18.82
CA ARG A 21 -19.93 -17.28 -17.49
C ARG A 21 -19.21 -18.13 -16.45
N LYS A 22 -18.77 -19.34 -16.80
CA LYS A 22 -18.00 -20.19 -15.88
C LYS A 22 -16.64 -19.58 -15.53
N ARG A 23 -15.96 -18.92 -16.48
CA ARG A 23 -14.73 -18.16 -16.21
C ARG A 23 -14.99 -16.98 -15.29
N ASP A 24 -16.06 -16.23 -15.52
CA ASP A 24 -16.42 -15.06 -14.71
C ASP A 24 -16.76 -15.49 -13.27
N LEU A 25 -17.58 -16.53 -13.10
CA LEU A 25 -17.85 -17.11 -11.79
C LEU A 25 -16.58 -17.58 -11.07
N ARG A 26 -15.61 -18.14 -11.81
CA ARG A 26 -14.33 -18.58 -11.24
C ARG A 26 -13.47 -17.39 -10.80
N LYS A 27 -13.40 -16.33 -11.62
CA LYS A 27 -12.73 -15.08 -11.28
C LYS A 27 -13.37 -14.40 -10.07
N GLU A 28 -14.70 -14.38 -10.01
CA GLU A 28 -15.46 -13.83 -8.89
C GLU A 28 -15.14 -14.60 -7.61
N ALA A 29 -15.18 -15.93 -7.65
CA ALA A 29 -14.84 -16.78 -6.52
C ALA A 29 -13.39 -16.58 -6.05
N GLU A 30 -12.44 -16.50 -6.99
CA GLU A 30 -11.03 -16.22 -6.71
C GLU A 30 -10.85 -14.82 -6.10
N ALA A 31 -11.50 -13.79 -6.67
CA ALA A 31 -11.47 -12.43 -6.16
C ALA A 31 -12.04 -12.37 -4.73
N GLN A 32 -13.13 -13.07 -4.45
CA GLN A 32 -13.70 -13.15 -3.11
C GLN A 32 -12.74 -13.79 -2.11
N LEU A 33 -12.05 -14.87 -2.50
CA LEU A 33 -11.02 -15.50 -1.67
C LEU A 33 -9.85 -14.55 -1.41
N ILE A 34 -9.34 -13.88 -2.45
CA ILE A 34 -8.26 -12.89 -2.33
C ILE A 34 -8.69 -11.76 -1.39
N LEU A 35 -9.90 -11.22 -1.54
CA LEU A 35 -10.43 -10.18 -0.68
C LEU A 35 -10.53 -10.63 0.79
N ALA A 36 -10.95 -11.86 1.04
CA ALA A 36 -10.97 -12.43 2.38
C ALA A 36 -9.56 -12.51 2.98
N LEU A 37 -8.58 -13.02 2.24
CA LEU A 37 -7.18 -13.10 2.68
C LEU A 37 -6.57 -11.72 2.95
N VAL A 38 -6.78 -10.76 2.04
CA VAL A 38 -6.31 -9.39 2.19
C VAL A 38 -6.91 -8.73 3.43
N ARG A 39 -8.20 -8.95 3.72
CA ARG A 39 -8.84 -8.45 4.95
C ARG A 39 -8.17 -9.00 6.21
N GLU A 40 -7.84 -10.29 6.24
CA GLU A 40 -7.15 -10.90 7.39
C GLU A 40 -5.73 -10.34 7.60
N ILE A 41 -4.98 -10.15 6.52
CA ILE A 41 -3.64 -9.52 6.59
C ILE A 41 -3.76 -8.08 7.12
N ARG A 42 -4.75 -7.32 6.64
CA ARG A 42 -4.97 -5.93 7.07
C ARG A 42 -5.36 -5.79 8.54
N LYS A 43 -6.08 -6.76 9.12
CA LYS A 43 -6.35 -6.77 10.57
C LYS A 43 -5.06 -6.78 11.39
N ARG A 44 -4.01 -7.46 10.90
CA ARG A 44 -2.68 -7.49 11.54
C ARG A 44 -1.85 -6.25 11.26
N HIS A 45 -2.14 -5.53 10.17
CA HIS A 45 -1.42 -4.32 9.74
C HIS A 45 -2.39 -3.18 9.38
N PRO A 46 -3.07 -2.55 10.35
CA PRO A 46 -4.15 -1.58 10.10
C PRO A 46 -3.68 -0.31 9.37
N ARG A 47 -2.37 0.00 9.42
CA ARG A 47 -1.79 1.16 8.73
C ARG A 47 -1.39 0.89 7.27
N MET A 48 -1.45 -0.37 6.80
CA MET A 48 -1.16 -0.72 5.42
C MET A 48 -2.45 -0.86 4.59
N GLY A 49 -2.66 0.11 3.71
CA GLY A 49 -3.59 0.00 2.59
C GLY A 49 -5.07 -0.03 2.97
N ALA A 50 -5.72 1.13 2.83
CA ALA A 50 -7.13 1.27 2.50
C ALA A 50 -8.22 0.95 3.54
N VAL A 51 -7.91 0.63 4.79
CA VAL A 51 -8.93 0.60 5.87
C VAL A 51 -8.43 1.40 7.08
N GLY A 52 -8.22 2.68 6.87
CA GLY A 52 -7.89 3.67 7.89
C GLY A 52 -8.26 5.05 7.37
N ASN A 53 -8.63 5.97 8.25
CA ASN A 53 -8.98 7.32 7.82
C ASN A 53 -7.76 7.94 7.12
N ALA A 54 -7.97 8.61 5.99
CA ALA A 54 -6.88 9.28 5.26
C ALA A 54 -6.10 10.26 6.17
N TYR A 55 -6.78 10.82 7.17
CA TYR A 55 -6.20 11.67 8.21
C TYR A 55 -5.18 10.94 9.08
N ASP A 56 -5.42 9.70 9.50
CA ASP A 56 -4.52 8.94 10.39
C ASP A 56 -3.19 8.61 9.70
N ASN A 57 -3.21 8.47 8.38
CA ASN A 57 -2.02 8.23 7.56
C ASN A 57 -1.33 9.53 7.11
N ALA A 58 -1.92 10.70 7.32
CA ALA A 58 -1.34 11.97 6.89
C ALA A 58 0.02 12.27 7.54
N PRO A 59 0.24 12.04 8.86
CA PRO A 59 1.55 12.20 9.48
C PRO A 59 2.61 11.26 8.88
N ALA A 60 2.27 9.97 8.71
CA ALA A 60 3.16 8.98 8.12
C ALA A 60 3.51 9.29 6.66
N LYS A 61 2.55 9.74 5.85
CA LYS A 61 2.80 10.18 4.46
C LYS A 61 3.75 11.37 4.40
N ARG A 62 3.59 12.36 5.28
CA ARG A 62 4.48 13.52 5.35
C ARG A 62 5.90 13.10 5.70
N LEU A 63 6.06 12.27 6.74
CA LEU A 63 7.36 11.73 7.14
C LEU A 63 8.01 10.93 5.99
N ASN A 64 7.25 10.02 5.36
CA ASN A 64 7.76 9.24 4.23
C ASN A 64 8.14 10.12 3.02
N GLY A 65 7.42 11.22 2.79
CA GLY A 65 7.76 12.21 1.78
C GLY A 65 9.13 12.81 2.05
N ILE A 66 9.31 13.37 3.25
CA ILE A 66 10.58 13.93 3.74
C ILE A 66 11.73 12.93 3.56
N LEU A 67 11.57 11.71 4.09
CA LEU A 67 12.64 10.71 4.05
C LEU A 67 13.05 10.36 2.61
N LYS A 68 12.09 10.32 1.69
CA LYS A 68 12.37 10.05 0.28
C LYS A 68 13.04 11.24 -0.42
N THR A 69 12.54 12.45 -0.20
CA THR A 69 12.97 13.64 -0.96
C THR A 69 14.21 14.31 -0.39
N GLU A 70 14.32 14.39 0.94
CA GLU A 70 15.39 15.14 1.62
C GLU A 70 16.54 14.21 2.05
N TYR A 71 16.23 12.96 2.41
CA TYR A 71 17.24 11.98 2.85
C TYR A 71 17.60 10.95 1.77
N LEU A 72 17.24 11.24 0.51
CA LEU A 72 17.61 10.46 -0.67
C LEU A 72 17.18 8.98 -0.63
N LEU A 73 16.19 8.62 0.18
CA LEU A 73 15.70 7.24 0.23
C LEU A 73 14.89 6.82 -1.01
N SER A 74 14.68 7.72 -1.97
CA SER A 74 14.18 7.39 -3.32
C SER A 74 15.28 6.96 -4.30
N SER A 75 16.55 6.98 -3.89
CA SER A 75 17.67 6.55 -4.72
C SER A 75 17.76 5.04 -4.86
N LEU A 76 18.52 4.59 -5.87
CA LEU A 76 18.82 3.17 -6.04
C LEU A 76 19.92 2.75 -5.07
N PHE A 77 19.67 1.67 -4.33
CA PHE A 77 20.65 1.09 -3.41
C PHE A 77 21.35 -0.11 -4.05
N PRO A 78 22.68 -0.13 -4.08
CA PRO A 78 23.47 -1.27 -4.55
C PRO A 78 23.18 -2.59 -3.83
N SER A 79 22.78 -2.54 -2.55
CA SER A 79 22.49 -3.73 -1.75
C SER A 79 21.44 -3.47 -0.67
N LYS A 80 20.80 -4.54 -0.19
CA LYS A 80 19.83 -4.49 0.91
C LYS A 80 20.47 -3.97 2.21
N SER A 81 21.71 -4.37 2.50
CA SER A 81 22.44 -3.91 3.69
C SER A 81 22.64 -2.39 3.65
N GLN A 82 23.06 -1.86 2.50
CA GLN A 82 23.23 -0.42 2.32
C GLN A 82 21.90 0.34 2.47
N ALA A 83 20.80 -0.19 1.92
CA ALA A 83 19.49 0.42 2.12
C ALA A 83 19.09 0.48 3.61
N ILE A 84 19.35 -0.58 4.37
CA ILE A 84 19.07 -0.61 5.82
C ILE A 84 19.93 0.42 6.56
N GLU A 85 21.21 0.50 6.24
CA GLU A 85 22.14 1.46 6.85
C GLU A 85 21.71 2.90 6.56
N THR A 86 21.43 3.24 5.31
CA THR A 86 20.98 4.59 4.93
C THR A 86 19.65 4.94 5.59
N VAL A 87 18.72 3.99 5.71
CA VAL A 87 17.46 4.20 6.46
C VAL A 87 17.75 4.49 7.93
N ALA A 88 18.65 3.73 8.57
CA ALA A 88 19.02 3.93 9.97
C ALA A 88 19.66 5.32 10.17
N GLN A 89 20.57 5.72 9.28
CA GLN A 89 21.16 7.06 9.28
C GLN A 89 20.11 8.15 9.08
N ALA A 90 19.20 8.00 8.12
CA ALA A 90 18.14 8.98 7.88
C ALA A 90 17.22 9.15 9.11
N VAL A 91 16.87 8.06 9.78
CA VAL A 91 16.08 8.09 11.03
C VAL A 91 16.86 8.78 12.14
N HIS A 92 18.15 8.49 12.29
CA HIS A 92 19.02 9.17 13.26
C HIS A 92 19.05 10.68 13.01
N LEU A 93 19.37 11.10 11.78
CA LEU A 93 19.44 12.52 11.42
C LEU A 93 18.11 13.23 11.67
N TYR A 94 16.98 12.61 11.32
CA TYR A 94 15.66 13.19 11.57
C TYR A 94 15.38 13.40 13.06
N ASN A 95 15.72 12.41 13.90
CA ASN A 95 15.40 12.46 15.34
C ASN A 95 16.38 13.30 16.16
N PHE A 96 17.66 13.30 15.81
CA PHE A 96 18.72 13.87 16.64
C PHE A 96 19.33 15.16 16.09
N GLU A 97 19.26 15.40 14.78
CA GLU A 97 19.98 16.51 14.14
C GLU A 97 19.05 17.51 13.45
N ARG A 98 17.87 17.10 12.99
CA ARG A 98 16.94 18.00 12.30
C ARG A 98 16.22 18.94 13.30
N PRO A 99 16.39 20.26 13.21
CA PRO A 99 15.56 21.20 13.96
C PRO A 99 14.18 21.32 13.31
N HIS A 100 13.12 21.28 14.12
CA HIS A 100 11.74 21.40 13.63
C HIS A 100 11.12 22.73 14.06
N LEU A 101 10.61 23.50 13.09
CA LEU A 101 9.92 24.76 13.37
C LEU A 101 8.72 24.57 14.34
N SER A 102 7.95 23.51 14.16
CA SER A 102 6.81 23.18 15.04
C SER A 102 7.22 22.81 16.47
N LEU A 103 8.50 22.53 16.71
CA LEU A 103 9.09 22.23 18.01
C LEU A 103 9.95 23.40 18.52
N GLY A 104 9.79 24.61 17.96
CA GLY A 104 10.61 25.76 18.35
C GLY A 104 12.08 25.61 17.97
N TYR A 105 12.36 24.96 16.83
CA TYR A 105 13.70 24.60 16.35
C TYR A 105 14.42 23.53 17.19
N ALA A 106 13.75 22.88 18.14
CA ALA A 106 14.27 21.69 18.80
C ALA A 106 14.19 20.45 17.90
N THR A 107 14.99 19.43 18.25
CA THR A 107 14.96 18.11 17.60
C THR A 107 13.92 17.21 18.29
N PRO A 108 13.38 16.20 17.60
CA PRO A 108 12.41 15.29 18.20
C PRO A 108 12.95 14.59 19.45
N ALA A 109 14.20 14.13 19.41
CA ALA A 109 14.84 13.48 20.56
C ALA A 109 15.00 14.42 21.77
N HIS A 110 15.20 15.72 21.54
CA HIS A 110 15.27 16.70 22.63
C HIS A 110 13.93 16.88 23.34
N ILE A 111 12.82 16.88 22.60
CA ILE A 111 11.47 17.12 23.16
C ILE A 111 10.85 15.86 23.75
N PHE A 112 11.02 14.71 23.09
CA PHE A 112 10.31 13.47 23.44
C PHE A 112 11.19 12.42 24.13
N GLY A 113 12.50 12.67 24.26
CA GLY A 113 13.47 11.66 24.71
C GLY A 113 13.78 10.62 23.64
N SER A 114 14.81 9.79 23.88
CA SER A 114 15.19 8.69 22.98
C SER A 114 14.01 7.71 22.83
N LEU A 115 13.54 7.53 21.58
CA LEU A 115 12.60 6.50 21.17
C LEU A 115 13.19 5.09 21.29
#